data_AF-I2K6W6-F1
#
_entry.id   AF-I2K6W6-F1
#
_cell.length_a   1.000
_cell.length_b   1.000
_cell.length_c   1.000
_cell.angle_alpha   90.00
_cell.angle_beta   90.00
_cell.angle_gamma   90.00
#
_symmetry.space_group_name_H-M   'P 1'
#
loop_
_entity.id
_entity.type
_entity.pdbx_description
1 polymer ?
#
loop_
_entity_poly.entity_id
_entity_poly.type
_entity_poly.pdbx_seq_one_letter_code
_entity_poly.pdbx_strand_id
1 'polypeptide(L)'
;MILKSKRNAFSLLTALFVIVLMATVAMLVMNMTGKMVKETTTQYQREQAALLAKSYTEYAIMAVTANDRTTNCLSDIDGTVGSNPANGNGYRIRARIAYIGHNAEVGTCSTVFSNSVNEANSPLNIIVDVYVEYKEADNTSAPWVTYHKRTLQKI
;
A
#
# COMPACT_ATOMS: atom_id res chain seq x y z
N MET A 1 10.05 -51.50 -51.47
CA MET A 1 9.08 -50.38 -51.29
C MET A 1 8.52 -50.25 -49.86
N ILE A 2 8.52 -51.31 -49.05
CA ILE A 2 7.95 -51.33 -47.67
C ILE A 2 8.74 -50.47 -46.64
N LEU A 3 10.04 -50.24 -46.85
CA LEU A 3 10.88 -49.43 -45.95
C LEU A 3 10.55 -47.92 -45.96
N LYS A 4 9.91 -47.40 -47.02
CA LYS A 4 9.55 -45.97 -47.13
C LYS A 4 8.33 -45.61 -46.26
N SER A 5 7.41 -46.55 -46.07
CA SER A 5 6.20 -46.38 -45.23
C SER A 5 6.54 -46.32 -43.73
N LYS A 6 7.46 -47.17 -43.26
CA LYS A 6 7.90 -47.23 -41.85
C LYS A 6 8.56 -45.92 -41.37
N ARG A 7 9.31 -45.22 -42.23
CA ARG A 7 9.92 -43.90 -41.92
C ARG A 7 8.89 -42.78 -41.79
N ASN A 8 7.81 -42.82 -42.59
CA ASN A 8 6.75 -41.81 -42.54
C ASN A 8 5.93 -41.90 -41.25
N ALA A 9 5.66 -43.11 -40.77
CA ALA A 9 4.96 -43.32 -39.49
C ALA A 9 5.79 -42.84 -38.29
N PHE A 10 7.10 -43.09 -38.28
CA PHE A 10 8.00 -42.61 -37.22
C PHE A 10 8.11 -41.08 -37.23
N SER A 11 8.22 -40.46 -38.41
CA SER A 11 8.25 -39.00 -38.56
C SER A 11 6.95 -38.33 -38.09
N LEU A 12 5.81 -38.99 -38.25
CA LEU A 12 4.51 -38.46 -37.80
C LEU A 12 4.37 -38.54 -36.28
N LEU A 13 4.86 -39.63 -35.66
CA LEU A 13 4.87 -39.81 -34.21
C LEU A 13 5.76 -38.78 -33.51
N THR A 14 6.97 -38.52 -34.02
CA THR A 14 7.87 -37.52 -33.45
C THR A 14 7.33 -36.11 -33.58
N ALA A 15 6.68 -35.78 -34.71
CA ALA A 15 6.01 -34.49 -34.87
C ALA A 15 4.89 -34.28 -33.85
N LEU A 16 4.08 -35.32 -33.61
CA LEU A 16 2.98 -35.27 -32.64
C LEU A 16 3.50 -35.11 -31.20
N PHE A 17 4.59 -35.81 -30.87
CA PHE A 17 5.26 -35.67 -29.57
C PHE A 17 5.83 -34.26 -29.36
N VAL A 18 6.45 -33.67 -30.39
CA VAL A 18 6.97 -32.29 -30.34
C VAL A 18 5.83 -31.29 -30.17
N ILE A 19 4.69 -31.46 -30.85
CA ILE A 19 3.52 -30.58 -30.70
C ILE A 19 2.99 -30.64 -29.26
N VAL A 20 2.89 -31.83 -28.67
CA VAL A 20 2.44 -31.99 -27.28
C VAL A 20 3.42 -31.33 -26.30
N LEU A 21 4.73 -31.47 -26.51
CA LEU A 21 5.74 -30.79 -25.70
C LEU A 21 5.66 -29.26 -25.82
N MET A 22 5.47 -28.74 -27.03
CA MET A 22 5.30 -27.30 -27.22
C MET A 22 4.01 -26.80 -26.56
N ALA A 23 2.94 -27.58 -26.60
CA ALA A 23 1.68 -27.25 -25.94
C ALA A 23 1.82 -27.19 -24.41
N THR A 24 2.54 -28.12 -23.78
CA THR A 24 2.74 -28.10 -22.31
C THR A 24 3.61 -26.93 -21.88
N VAL A 25 4.66 -26.59 -22.64
CA VAL A 25 5.49 -25.40 -22.39
C VAL A 25 4.66 -24.13 -22.54
N ALA A 26 3.84 -24.02 -23.59
CA ALA A 26 2.98 -22.86 -23.78
C ALA A 26 1.98 -22.68 -22.62
N MET A 27 1.37 -23.77 -22.13
CA MET A 27 0.47 -23.71 -20.97
C MET A 27 1.21 -23.29 -19.70
N LEU A 28 2.44 -23.78 -19.48
CA LEU A 28 3.26 -23.38 -18.34
C LEU A 28 3.58 -21.88 -18.38
N VAL A 29 4.01 -21.38 -19.54
CA VAL A 29 4.32 -19.96 -19.73
C VAL A 29 3.08 -19.10 -19.47
N MET A 30 1.93 -19.47 -20.03
CA MET A 30 0.69 -18.71 -19.86
C MET A 30 0.25 -18.66 -18.39
N ASN A 31 0.35 -19.78 -17.66
CA ASN A 31 0.08 -19.84 -16.23
C ASN A 31 1.04 -18.96 -15.41
N MET A 32 2.33 -18.95 -15.77
CA MET A 32 3.32 -18.13 -15.08
C MET A 32 3.10 -16.65 -15.35
N THR A 33 2.81 -16.26 -16.58
CA THR A 33 2.51 -14.87 -16.94
C THR A 33 1.28 -14.34 -16.22
N GLY A 34 0.19 -15.13 -16.13
CA GLY A 34 -1.00 -14.73 -15.39
C GLY A 34 -0.71 -14.46 -13.90
N LYS A 35 0.11 -15.31 -13.27
CA LYS A 35 0.55 -15.10 -11.89
C LYS A 35 1.46 -13.87 -11.75
N MET A 36 2.43 -13.70 -12.65
CA MET A 36 3.35 -12.56 -12.62
C MET A 36 2.61 -11.23 -12.75
N VAL A 37 1.63 -11.12 -13.65
CA VAL A 37 0.83 -9.89 -13.81
C VAL A 37 0.06 -9.57 -12.52
N LYS A 38 -0.54 -10.59 -11.88
CA LYS A 38 -1.23 -10.36 -10.61
C LYS A 38 -0.27 -9.89 -9.52
N GLU A 39 0.87 -10.56 -9.34
CA GLU A 39 1.87 -10.17 -8.34
C GLU A 39 2.48 -8.78 -8.59
N THR A 40 2.70 -8.39 -9.84
CA THR A 40 3.23 -7.05 -10.13
C THR A 40 2.21 -5.95 -9.85
N THR A 41 0.93 -6.19 -10.12
CA THR A 41 -0.14 -5.22 -9.81
C THR A 41 -0.35 -5.06 -8.30
N THR A 42 -0.34 -6.14 -7.52
CA THR A 42 -0.47 -6.07 -6.06
C THR A 42 0.75 -5.39 -5.44
N GLN A 43 1.96 -5.69 -5.94
CA GLN A 43 3.18 -5.01 -5.50
C GLN A 43 3.13 -3.51 -5.81
N TYR A 44 2.70 -3.13 -7.01
CA TYR A 44 2.56 -1.73 -7.40
C TYR A 44 1.59 -0.97 -6.47
N GLN A 45 0.42 -1.55 -6.18
CA GLN A 45 -0.54 -0.93 -5.25
C GLN A 45 0.04 -0.74 -3.84
N ARG A 46 0.82 -1.72 -3.37
CA ARG A 46 1.48 -1.65 -2.06
C ARG A 46 2.54 -0.56 -2.01
N GLU A 47 3.37 -0.45 -3.05
CA GLU A 47 4.38 0.61 -3.14
C GLU A 47 3.74 2.00 -3.23
N GLN A 48 2.67 2.14 -4.02
CA GLN A 48 1.90 3.38 -4.08
C GLN A 48 1.31 3.74 -2.72
N ALA A 49 0.75 2.77 -1.99
CA ALA A 49 0.25 2.99 -0.63
C ALA A 49 1.37 3.44 0.32
N ALA A 50 2.57 2.85 0.21
CA ALA A 50 3.72 3.24 1.01
C ALA A 50 4.20 4.66 0.69
N LEU A 51 4.23 5.05 -0.59
CA LEU A 51 4.57 6.41 -1.02
C LEU A 51 3.56 7.43 -0.52
N LEU A 52 2.26 7.13 -0.62
CA LEU A 52 1.19 7.98 -0.09
C LEU A 52 1.29 8.11 1.44
N ALA A 53 1.62 7.03 2.15
CA ALA A 53 1.84 7.11 3.59
C ALA A 53 3.01 8.04 3.93
N LYS A 54 4.10 8.02 3.16
CA LYS A 54 5.22 8.95 3.35
C LYS A 54 4.83 10.40 3.08
N SER A 55 4.16 10.68 1.95
CA SER A 55 3.77 12.06 1.62
C SER A 55 2.79 12.64 2.65
N TYR A 56 1.82 11.84 3.12
CA TYR A 56 0.90 12.29 4.17
C TYR A 56 1.57 12.43 5.54
N THR A 57 2.61 11.63 5.87
CA THR A 57 3.40 11.91 7.08
C THR A 57 4.10 13.26 7.01
N GLU A 58 4.71 13.61 5.87
CA GLU A 58 5.38 14.90 5.69
C GLU A 58 4.39 16.06 5.68
N TYR A 59 3.25 15.88 5.01
CA TYR A 59 2.17 16.86 5.02
C TYR A 59 1.62 17.09 6.43
N ALA A 60 1.43 16.03 7.22
CA ALA A 60 1.00 16.14 8.60
C ALA A 60 2.01 16.90 9.46
N ILE A 61 3.31 16.59 9.34
CA ILE A 61 4.36 17.33 10.06
C ILE A 61 4.34 18.82 9.68
N MET A 62 4.26 19.14 8.39
CA MET A 62 4.17 20.52 7.92
C MET A 62 2.93 21.24 8.45
N ALA A 63 1.75 20.60 8.36
CA ALA A 63 0.48 21.18 8.79
C ALA A 63 0.45 21.42 10.31
N VAL A 64 1.05 20.51 11.08
CA VAL A 64 1.16 20.61 12.53
C VAL A 64 2.14 21.71 12.91
N THR A 65 3.23 21.92 12.17
CA THR A 65 4.20 23.01 12.42
C THR A 65 3.66 24.38 11.99
N ALA A 66 2.79 24.44 10.98
CA ALA A 66 2.19 25.68 10.51
C ALA A 66 0.98 26.15 11.34
N ASN A 67 0.31 25.27 12.08
CA ASN A 67 -0.84 25.62 12.92
C ASN A 67 -0.44 26.10 14.32
N ASP A 68 -1.20 27.07 14.84
CA ASP A 68 -1.10 27.50 16.23
C ASP A 68 -1.78 26.47 17.15
N ARG A 69 -0.96 25.79 17.94
CA ARG A 69 -1.34 24.66 18.78
C ARG A 69 -2.09 25.04 20.03
N THR A 70 -2.09 26.34 20.37
CA THR A 70 -2.74 26.83 21.59
C THR A 70 -4.25 27.04 21.40
N THR A 71 -4.70 27.25 20.16
CA THR A 71 -6.07 27.60 19.82
C THR A 71 -6.78 26.57 18.93
N ASN A 72 -6.08 25.87 18.04
CA ASN A 72 -6.69 24.82 17.21
C ASN A 72 -5.70 23.68 16.90
N CYS A 73 -5.86 22.56 17.60
CA CYS A 73 -4.99 21.40 17.42
C CYS A 73 -5.45 20.51 16.27
N LEU A 74 -4.53 20.20 15.36
CA LEU A 74 -4.82 19.30 14.26
C LEU A 74 -4.68 17.84 14.73
N SER A 75 -5.81 17.16 14.95
CA SER A 75 -5.82 15.74 15.34
C SER A 75 -5.80 14.80 14.14
N ASP A 76 -6.47 15.17 13.05
CA ASP A 76 -6.77 14.24 11.97
C ASP A 76 -6.68 14.92 10.60
N ILE A 77 -6.08 14.21 9.64
CA ILE A 77 -6.06 14.59 8.22
C ILE A 77 -6.54 13.38 7.44
N ASP A 78 -7.78 13.43 6.98
CA ASP A 78 -8.34 12.40 6.12
C ASP A 78 -8.32 12.88 4.65
N GLY A 79 -8.04 11.96 3.73
CA GLY A 79 -7.95 12.24 2.31
C GLY A 79 -8.29 11.03 1.46
N THR A 80 -8.67 11.27 0.22
CA THR A 80 -8.95 10.20 -0.75
C THR A 80 -8.25 10.52 -2.06
N VAL A 81 -7.55 9.53 -2.62
CA VAL A 81 -6.87 9.64 -3.91
C VAL A 81 -7.57 8.70 -4.88
N GLY A 82 -8.08 9.22 -5.98
CA GLY A 82 -8.86 8.46 -6.98
C GLY A 82 -10.37 8.70 -6.88
N SER A 83 -11.12 8.14 -7.82
CA SER A 83 -12.55 8.42 -8.00
C SER A 83 -13.44 7.61 -7.04
N ASN A 84 -13.03 6.37 -6.71
CA ASN A 84 -13.80 5.54 -5.79
C ASN A 84 -12.94 4.42 -5.15
N PRO A 85 -12.34 4.66 -3.97
CA PRO A 85 -11.53 3.64 -3.28
C PRO A 85 -12.33 2.40 -2.87
N ALA A 86 -13.65 2.51 -2.66
CA ALA A 86 -14.49 1.37 -2.27
C ALA A 86 -14.70 0.34 -3.40
N ASN A 87 -14.50 0.76 -4.65
CA ASN A 87 -14.58 -0.06 -5.85
C ASN A 87 -13.19 -0.43 -6.40
N GLY A 88 -12.14 -0.38 -5.55
CA GLY A 88 -10.78 -0.74 -5.95
C GLY A 88 -10.09 0.29 -6.86
N ASN A 89 -10.68 1.48 -7.00
CA ASN A 89 -10.18 2.53 -7.87
C ASN A 89 -9.77 3.77 -7.06
N GLY A 90 -8.81 3.57 -6.17
CA GLY A 90 -8.22 4.62 -5.34
C GLY A 90 -7.69 4.13 -3.99
N TYR A 91 -7.29 5.10 -3.18
CA TYR A 91 -6.76 4.93 -1.83
C TYR A 91 -7.53 5.84 -0.87
N ARG A 92 -7.89 5.31 0.30
CA ARG A 92 -8.37 6.09 1.44
C ARG A 92 -7.20 6.31 2.39
N ILE A 93 -6.93 7.55 2.75
CA ILE A 93 -5.83 7.91 3.64
C ILE A 93 -6.41 8.53 4.90
N ARG A 94 -5.93 8.07 6.05
CA ARG A 94 -6.27 8.60 7.37
C ARG A 94 -4.98 8.82 8.14
N ALA A 95 -4.60 10.08 8.35
CA ALA A 95 -3.50 10.45 9.20
C ALA A 95 -4.03 10.92 10.56
N ARG A 96 -3.52 10.32 11.63
CA ARG A 96 -3.88 10.59 13.02
C ARG A 96 -2.66 11.14 13.73
N ILE A 97 -2.82 12.27 14.40
CA ILE A 97 -1.75 13.00 15.07
C ILE A 97 -2.03 12.98 16.57
N ALA A 98 -1.07 12.48 17.34
CA ALA A 98 -1.11 12.48 18.79
C ALA A 98 0.06 13.30 19.33
N TYR A 99 -0.24 14.13 20.33
CA TYR A 99 0.72 15.06 20.92
C TYR A 99 1.29 14.53 22.24
N ILE A 100 2.59 14.77 22.47
CA ILE A 100 3.32 14.46 23.70
C ILE A 100 4.11 15.70 24.10
N GLY A 101 3.80 16.30 25.25
CA GLY A 101 4.48 17.51 25.72
C GLY A 101 4.01 17.98 27.07
N HIS A 102 4.50 19.16 27.49
CA HIS A 102 4.04 19.79 28.72
C HIS A 102 2.61 20.34 28.57
N ASN A 103 1.84 20.36 29.66
CA ASN A 103 0.43 20.77 29.63
C ASN A 103 0.22 22.20 29.11
N ALA A 104 1.18 23.11 29.31
CA ALA A 104 1.10 24.48 28.79
C ALA A 104 1.35 24.58 27.27
N GLU A 105 2.07 23.62 26.68
CA GLU A 105 2.37 23.60 25.23
C GLU A 105 1.37 22.77 24.42
N VAL A 106 0.80 21.72 25.04
CA VAL A 106 -0.21 20.86 24.42
C VAL A 106 -1.61 21.47 24.52
N GLY A 107 -1.84 22.41 25.45
CA GLY A 107 -3.12 23.12 25.55
C GLY A 107 -4.33 22.19 25.74
N THR A 108 -5.43 22.47 25.03
CA THR A 108 -6.71 21.73 25.11
C THR A 108 -6.91 20.71 23.98
N CYS A 109 -5.83 20.29 23.30
CA CYS A 109 -5.92 19.30 22.22
C CYS A 109 -6.67 18.04 22.68
N SER A 110 -7.53 17.46 21.84
CA SER A 110 -8.30 16.26 22.17
C SER A 110 -7.47 14.97 22.11
N THR A 111 -6.41 14.95 21.30
CA THR A 111 -5.56 13.77 21.06
C THR A 111 -4.20 13.89 21.76
N VAL A 112 -4.23 13.90 23.09
CA VAL A 112 -3.01 13.90 23.92
C VAL A 112 -2.67 12.48 24.32
N PHE A 113 -1.46 12.03 23.95
CA PHE A 113 -0.96 10.73 24.37
C PHE A 113 -0.35 10.80 25.78
N SER A 114 0.34 11.90 26.10
CA SER A 114 0.78 12.23 27.45
C SER A 114 1.03 13.72 27.61
N ASN A 115 0.52 14.30 28.71
CA ASN A 115 0.81 15.66 29.16
C ASN A 115 1.65 15.70 30.46
N SER A 116 2.14 14.55 30.94
CA SER A 116 2.87 14.42 32.21
C SER A 116 4.36 14.78 32.09
N VAL A 117 4.70 15.69 31.17
CA VAL A 117 6.06 16.20 31.02
C VAL A 117 6.23 17.35 32.01
N ASN A 118 7.06 17.15 33.03
CA ASN A 118 7.19 18.11 34.13
C ASN A 118 8.11 19.30 33.81
N GLU A 119 8.91 19.21 32.75
CA GLU A 119 9.82 20.26 32.32
C GLU A 119 9.10 21.24 31.38
N ALA A 120 8.95 22.49 31.80
CA ALA A 120 8.14 23.50 31.11
C ALA A 120 8.66 23.87 29.71
N ASN A 121 9.96 23.67 29.43
CA ASN A 121 10.60 23.96 28.14
C ASN A 121 10.98 22.68 27.37
N SER A 122 10.34 21.55 27.66
CA SER A 122 10.58 20.33 26.90
C SER A 122 10.02 20.47 25.49
N PRO A 123 10.81 20.17 24.45
CA PRO A 123 10.33 20.26 23.08
C PRO A 123 9.17 19.32 22.84
N LEU A 124 8.12 19.85 22.22
CA LEU A 124 6.92 19.11 21.86
C LEU A 124 7.27 17.95 20.90
N ASN A 125 6.65 16.80 21.11
CA ASN A 125 6.80 15.65 20.22
C ASN A 125 5.42 15.25 19.69
N ILE A 126 5.40 14.78 18.45
CA ILE A 126 4.20 14.24 17.82
C ILE A 126 4.43 12.83 17.35
N ILE A 127 3.38 12.03 17.47
CA ILE A 127 3.24 10.74 16.82
C ILE A 127 2.27 10.95 15.66
N VAL A 128 2.72 10.62 14.46
CA VAL A 128 1.89 10.65 13.25
C VAL A 128 1.69 9.21 12.79
N ASP A 129 0.44 8.78 12.82
CA ASP A 129 -0.01 7.46 12.35
C ASP A 129 -0.77 7.62 11.04
N VAL A 130 -0.24 7.08 9.96
CA VAL A 130 -0.89 7.13 8.65
C VAL A 130 -1.35 5.74 8.25
N TYR A 131 -2.65 5.64 7.99
CA TYR A 131 -3.32 4.45 7.47
C TYR A 131 -3.71 4.72 6.02
N VAL A 132 -3.18 3.93 5.10
CA VAL A 132 -3.57 3.95 3.69
C VAL A 132 -4.29 2.64 3.39
N GLU A 133 -5.57 2.76 3.04
CA GLU A 133 -6.47 1.65 2.79
C GLU A 133 -6.84 1.60 1.31
N TYR A 134 -6.73 0.42 0.71
CA TYR A 134 -7.14 0.20 -0.68
C TYR A 134 -7.78 -1.19 -0.83
N LYS A 135 -8.46 -1.38 -1.95
CA LYS A 135 -8.97 -2.69 -2.37
C LYS A 135 -8.30 -3.11 -3.68
N GLU A 136 -8.23 -4.41 -3.89
CA GLU A 136 -7.83 -4.95 -5.18
C GLU A 136 -8.86 -4.53 -6.26
N ALA A 137 -8.37 -4.13 -7.43
CA ALA A 137 -9.23 -3.66 -8.53
C ALA A 137 -10.11 -4.80 -9.08
N ASP A 138 -9.60 -6.02 -9.09
CA ASP A 138 -10.27 -7.19 -9.66
C ASP A 138 -11.29 -7.83 -8.70
N ASN A 139 -11.25 -7.50 -7.40
CA ASN A 139 -12.15 -8.06 -6.40
C ASN A 139 -12.55 -7.01 -5.36
N THR A 140 -13.59 -6.24 -5.66
CA THR A 140 -14.12 -5.19 -4.79
C THR A 140 -14.80 -5.72 -3.52
N SER A 141 -15.08 -7.02 -3.46
CA SER A 141 -15.62 -7.71 -2.28
C SER A 141 -14.52 -8.19 -1.33
N ALA A 142 -13.25 -8.09 -1.72
CA ALA A 142 -12.12 -8.38 -0.85
C ALA A 142 -12.08 -7.40 0.35
N PRO A 143 -11.52 -7.84 1.50
CA PRO A 143 -11.28 -6.95 2.62
C PRO A 143 -10.29 -5.84 2.21
N TRP A 144 -10.37 -4.72 2.93
CA TRP A 144 -9.44 -3.62 2.73
C TRP A 144 -8.03 -4.03 3.12
N VAL A 145 -7.08 -3.80 2.22
CA VAL A 145 -5.66 -3.89 2.54
C VAL A 145 -5.25 -2.57 3.16
N THR A 146 -4.67 -2.63 4.36
CA THR A 146 -4.24 -1.44 5.10
C THR A 146 -2.72 -1.43 5.21
N TYR A 147 -2.11 -0.39 4.65
CA TYR A 147 -0.71 -0.05 4.92
C TYR A 147 -0.67 0.96 6.06
N HIS A 148 0.09 0.64 7.11
CA HIS A 148 0.24 1.50 8.28
C HIS A 148 1.70 1.93 8.44
N LYS A 149 1.90 3.23 8.66
CA LYS A 149 3.20 3.82 8.99
C LYS A 149 3.05 4.76 10.18
N ARG A 150 3.86 4.52 11.22
CA ARG A 150 3.99 5.39 12.39
C ARG A 150 5.33 6.12 12.34
N THR A 151 5.31 7.42 12.60
CA THR A 151 6.53 8.23 12.75
C THR A 151 6.44 9.10 13.99
N LEU A 152 7.54 9.16 14.76
CA LEU A 152 7.69 10.08 15.88
C LEU A 152 8.59 11.23 15.45
N GLN A 153 8.13 12.46 15.63
CA GLN A 153 8.87 13.66 15.24
C GLN A 153 8.90 14.65 16.40
N LYS A 154 10.08 15.17 16.68
CA LYS A 154 10.27 16.35 17.54
C LYS A 154 10.04 17.60 16.70
N ILE A 155 9.24 18.52 17.22
CA ILE A 155 8.76 19.73 16.55
C ILE A 155 9.09 20.98 17.35
#